data_AF-A0A944X8F0-F1
#
_entry.id   AF-A0A944X8F0-F1
#
_cell.length_a   1.000
_cell.length_b   1.000
_cell.length_c   1.000
_cell.angle_alpha   90.00
_cell.angle_beta   90.00
_cell.angle_gamma   90.00
#
_symmetry.space_group_name_H-M   'P 1'
#
loop_
_entity.id
_entity.type
_entity.pdbx_description
1 polymer ?
#
loop_
_entity_poly.entity_id
_entity_poly.type
_entity_poly.pdbx_seq_one_letter_code
_entity_poly.pdbx_strand_id
1 'polypeptide(L)'
;MTTIPTTAASSDELLPADLRVELWKRVERRLSKGEVLITNEQFFRAMSKDFRRMVRVGPDRRIKLELLQMIIQVNETRPETYLTMGIKNAVRTFMQAAHKGGSDEEGAGELHDMMASMVREGRTAMWLEGMGINIDERTLTGHLERTILSIIEGKKVKGRPQRRPTQRRQRRSASEMVGVRKTEMESPPGAAEPPAVEGPPTMEEQQQRQAEEKAHAEEIISEEIRRAPRNLEAYQQQKLLNEDESNKLRELYGIDQRLAAGEIDDPEAERLREEIGEAVRERLESRLREAVDHTLHYITTFEALKRLPHDRDEALLLLIKHKNQVVADDDEKIDLSVVTGTLEKDDELLENLGLMMERKDHEMRMLAADMPPYRHIYSGETLGKYTVGVGFVENLREWERDDLSERLNSEDGDERLKAAADIKSMLALLNAFMKTDMPFHKEVRRLRVVLRMKNLFSGAVDEKDGRSRVQQFLRRRLNNLYPDLSREERAAIEEAGNSICEGRGGDEEEGGDKTKRVYRV
;
A
#
# COMPACT_ATOMS: atom_id res chain seq x y z
N MET A 1 39.44 -8.57 39.22
CA MET A 1 38.16 -7.82 39.29
C MET A 1 38.18 -6.94 38.05
N THR A 2 37.45 -7.24 36.97
CA THR A 2 35.98 -7.33 36.90
C THR A 2 35.58 -8.39 35.87
N THR A 3 34.50 -9.09 36.18
CA THR A 3 33.99 -10.34 35.60
C THR A 3 33.36 -10.17 34.21
N ILE A 4 33.74 -11.03 33.26
CA ILE A 4 32.91 -11.35 32.09
C ILE A 4 31.80 -12.30 32.57
N PRO A 5 30.51 -12.02 32.35
CA PRO A 5 29.46 -12.95 32.73
C PRO A 5 29.45 -14.11 31.74
N THR A 6 29.76 -15.30 32.25
CA THR A 6 29.39 -16.57 31.65
C THR A 6 27.87 -16.69 31.67
N THR A 7 27.26 -16.79 30.50
CA THR A 7 25.95 -17.44 30.36
C THR A 7 26.14 -18.55 29.34
N ALA A 8 26.23 -19.78 29.84
CA ALA A 8 26.09 -20.97 29.04
C ALA A 8 24.62 -21.04 28.59
N ALA A 9 24.40 -21.02 27.27
CA ALA A 9 23.15 -21.43 26.66
C ALA A 9 23.50 -22.37 25.50
N SER A 10 22.92 -23.55 25.55
CA SER A 10 22.97 -24.60 24.54
C SER A 10 22.70 -24.09 23.13
N SER A 11 23.65 -24.26 22.21
CA SER A 11 23.38 -24.23 20.78
C SER A 11 24.22 -25.31 20.11
N ASP A 12 23.64 -26.50 20.01
CA ASP A 12 24.07 -27.56 19.09
C ASP A 12 23.68 -27.19 17.64
N GLU A 13 23.91 -25.93 17.26
CA GLU A 13 23.68 -25.42 15.91
C GLU A 13 24.95 -25.69 15.10
N LEU A 14 24.84 -26.65 14.18
CA LEU A 14 25.90 -27.07 13.27
C LEU A 14 26.40 -25.91 12.38
N LEU A 15 25.55 -24.90 12.11
CA LEU A 15 25.93 -23.62 11.51
C LEU A 15 25.65 -22.42 12.44
N PRO A 16 26.68 -21.68 12.90
CA PRO A 16 26.48 -20.43 13.65
C PRO A 16 25.63 -19.42 12.86
N ALA A 17 24.77 -18.67 13.56
CA ALA A 17 23.87 -17.68 12.94
C ALA A 17 24.61 -16.64 12.08
N ASP A 18 25.77 -16.15 12.54
CA ASP A 18 26.60 -15.20 11.79
C ASP A 18 27.09 -15.76 10.45
N LEU A 19 27.38 -17.07 10.41
CA LEU A 19 27.80 -17.74 9.19
C LEU A 19 26.65 -17.90 8.20
N ARG A 20 25.42 -18.18 8.70
CA ARG A 20 24.21 -18.25 7.88
C ARG A 20 23.93 -16.91 7.21
N VAL A 21 24.00 -15.82 7.97
CA VAL A 21 23.79 -14.46 7.46
C VAL A 21 24.82 -14.10 6.38
N GLU A 22 26.10 -14.40 6.60
CA GLU A 22 27.15 -14.07 5.64
C GLU A 22 27.05 -14.89 4.34
N LEU A 23 26.61 -16.15 4.42
CA LEU A 23 26.33 -16.97 3.23
C LEU A 23 25.20 -16.38 2.39
N TRP A 24 24.11 -15.95 3.02
CA TRP A 24 23.01 -15.30 2.30
C TRP A 24 23.41 -13.95 1.70
N LYS A 25 24.20 -13.12 2.40
CA LYS A 25 24.78 -11.89 1.83
C LYS A 25 25.65 -12.15 0.59
N ARG A 26 26.28 -13.32 0.49
CA ARG A 26 27.05 -13.70 -0.70
C ARG A 26 26.15 -14.16 -1.83
N VAL A 27 25.09 -14.90 -1.54
CA VAL A 27 24.05 -15.25 -2.52
C VAL A 27 23.40 -13.98 -3.08
N GLU A 28 23.06 -13.02 -2.23
CA GLU A 28 22.53 -11.72 -2.64
C GLU A 28 23.49 -10.99 -3.59
N ARG A 29 24.78 -10.94 -3.25
CA ARG A 29 25.83 -10.35 -4.12
C ARG A 29 26.00 -11.07 -5.46
N ARG A 30 25.70 -12.36 -5.55
CA ARG A 30 25.72 -13.12 -6.81
C ARG A 30 24.51 -12.77 -7.67
N LEU A 31 23.34 -12.76 -7.05
CA LEU A 31 22.08 -12.39 -7.70
C LEU A 31 22.12 -10.95 -8.21
N SER A 32 22.66 -10.00 -7.44
CA SER A 32 22.82 -8.61 -7.88
C SER A 32 23.80 -8.44 -9.05
N LYS A 33 24.76 -9.34 -9.19
CA LYS A 33 25.68 -9.41 -10.35
C LYS A 33 25.10 -10.14 -11.56
N GLY A 34 23.85 -10.60 -11.49
CA GLY A 34 23.19 -11.27 -12.60
C GLY A 34 23.35 -12.79 -12.63
N GLU A 35 23.87 -13.44 -11.57
CA GLU A 35 23.95 -14.91 -11.51
C GLU A 35 22.52 -15.51 -11.48
N VAL A 36 22.30 -16.56 -12.27
CA VAL A 36 21.01 -17.25 -12.37
C VAL A 36 20.94 -18.36 -11.33
N LEU A 37 20.11 -18.18 -10.29
CA LEU A 37 19.85 -19.18 -9.25
C LEU A 37 18.33 -19.35 -9.09
N ILE A 38 17.78 -20.38 -9.72
CA ILE A 38 16.33 -20.67 -9.82
C ILE A 38 15.94 -22.02 -9.20
N THR A 39 16.92 -22.85 -8.82
CA THR A 39 16.65 -24.14 -8.16
C THR A 39 17.40 -24.28 -6.85
N ASN A 40 16.86 -25.05 -5.91
CA ASN A 40 17.51 -25.35 -4.63
C ASN A 40 18.92 -25.95 -4.83
N GLU A 41 19.14 -26.73 -5.89
CA GLU A 41 20.46 -27.27 -6.22
C GLU A 41 21.45 -26.16 -6.64
N GLN A 42 21.02 -25.17 -7.43
CA GLN A 42 21.86 -24.05 -7.83
C GLN A 42 22.24 -23.18 -6.62
N PHE A 43 21.26 -22.86 -5.76
CA PHE A 43 21.52 -22.18 -4.48
C PHE A 43 22.50 -22.97 -3.61
N PHE A 44 22.31 -24.29 -3.52
CA PHE A 44 23.17 -25.16 -2.71
C PHE A 44 24.60 -25.22 -3.24
N ARG A 45 24.79 -25.30 -4.56
CA ARG A 45 26.13 -25.26 -5.19
C ARG A 45 26.81 -23.91 -4.93
N ALA A 46 26.09 -22.80 -5.07
CA ALA A 46 26.61 -21.46 -4.81
C ALA A 46 27.01 -21.28 -3.34
N MET A 47 26.11 -21.63 -2.40
CA MET A 47 26.38 -21.55 -0.97
C MET A 47 27.49 -22.49 -0.51
N SER A 48 27.54 -23.73 -1.03
CA SER A 48 28.62 -24.67 -0.70
C SER A 48 30.00 -24.16 -1.15
N LYS A 49 30.05 -23.45 -2.28
CA LYS A 49 31.28 -22.82 -2.79
C LYS A 49 31.71 -21.65 -1.91
N ASP A 50 30.76 -20.84 -1.44
CA ASP A 50 31.05 -19.70 -0.58
C ASP A 50 31.37 -20.12 0.87
N PHE A 51 30.71 -21.16 1.38
CA PHE A 51 31.07 -21.83 2.64
C PHE A 51 32.52 -22.29 2.62
N ARG A 52 32.93 -23.03 1.57
CA ARG A 52 34.32 -23.49 1.43
C ARG A 52 35.32 -22.34 1.40
N ARG A 53 34.96 -21.22 0.77
CA ARG A 53 35.83 -20.02 0.71
C ARG A 53 35.96 -19.33 2.07
N MET A 54 34.91 -19.35 2.88
CA MET A 54 34.88 -18.69 4.20
C MET A 54 35.55 -19.54 5.28
N VAL A 55 35.19 -20.82 5.36
CA VAL A 55 35.63 -21.74 6.42
C VAL A 55 36.94 -22.46 6.05
N ARG A 56 37.39 -22.32 4.79
CA ARG A 56 38.59 -22.99 4.21
C ARG A 56 38.52 -24.52 4.18
N VAL A 57 37.40 -25.11 4.61
CA VAL A 57 37.11 -26.55 4.58
C VAL A 57 35.80 -26.77 3.82
N GLY A 58 35.68 -27.88 3.08
CA GLY A 58 34.44 -28.23 2.39
C GLY A 58 33.32 -28.59 3.38
N PRO A 59 32.05 -28.31 3.07
CA PRO A 59 30.94 -28.68 3.95
C PRO A 59 30.87 -30.21 4.05
N ASP A 60 30.81 -30.72 5.28
CA ASP A 60 30.63 -32.15 5.54
C ASP A 60 29.17 -32.58 5.31
N ARG A 61 28.83 -33.85 5.58
CA ARG A 61 27.47 -34.35 5.32
C ARG A 61 26.40 -33.62 6.14
N ARG A 62 26.71 -33.22 7.38
CA ARG A 62 25.76 -32.57 8.29
C ARG A 62 25.51 -31.13 7.87
N ILE A 63 26.59 -30.40 7.57
CA ILE A 63 26.53 -29.02 7.08
C ILE A 63 25.82 -28.95 5.73
N LYS A 64 26.04 -29.92 4.84
CA LYS A 64 25.32 -29.98 3.55
C LYS A 64 23.81 -30.10 3.74
N LEU A 65 23.34 -30.91 4.69
CA LEU A 65 21.92 -31.08 4.97
C LEU A 65 21.33 -29.78 5.53
N GLU A 66 22.04 -29.12 6.44
CA GLU A 66 21.60 -27.87 7.05
C GLU A 66 21.53 -26.72 6.02
N LEU A 67 22.52 -26.61 5.12
CA LEU A 67 22.48 -25.66 4.01
C LEU A 67 21.27 -25.91 3.11
N LEU A 68 21.00 -27.17 2.76
CA LEU A 68 19.83 -27.53 1.94
C LEU A 68 18.51 -27.18 2.65
N GLN A 69 18.38 -27.52 3.93
CA GLN A 69 17.17 -27.24 4.70
C GLN A 69 16.91 -25.74 4.82
N MET A 70 17.95 -24.95 5.08
CA MET A 70 17.86 -23.49 5.11
C MET A 70 17.46 -22.91 3.75
N ILE A 71 18.01 -23.42 2.64
CA ILE A 71 17.66 -22.98 1.28
C ILE A 71 16.20 -23.30 0.97
N ILE A 72 15.76 -24.53 1.25
CA ILE A 72 14.37 -24.97 1.04
C ILE A 72 13.43 -24.06 1.85
N GLN A 73 13.71 -23.88 3.14
CA GLN A 73 12.91 -23.04 4.01
C GLN A 73 12.83 -21.59 3.49
N VAL A 74 13.94 -20.97 3.11
CA VAL A 74 13.92 -19.58 2.62
C VAL A 74 13.19 -19.47 1.28
N ASN A 75 13.41 -20.40 0.36
CA ASN A 75 12.76 -20.36 -0.96
C ASN A 75 11.26 -20.68 -0.90
N GLU A 76 10.82 -21.55 0.02
CA GLU A 76 9.39 -21.88 0.21
C GLU A 76 8.65 -20.81 1.02
N THR A 77 9.27 -20.27 2.07
CA THR A 77 8.60 -19.30 2.96
C THR A 77 8.65 -17.88 2.40
N ARG A 78 9.71 -17.53 1.64
CA ARG A 78 9.97 -16.17 1.12
C ARG A 78 10.57 -16.18 -0.30
N PRO A 79 9.86 -16.73 -1.30
CA PRO A 79 10.34 -16.79 -2.68
C PRO A 79 10.67 -15.41 -3.28
N GLU A 80 10.09 -14.34 -2.75
CA GLU A 80 10.37 -12.94 -3.13
C GLU A 80 11.78 -12.47 -2.76
N THR A 81 12.44 -13.08 -1.77
CA THR A 81 13.73 -12.58 -1.25
C THR A 81 14.88 -12.86 -2.23
N TYR A 82 15.05 -14.12 -2.66
CA TYR A 82 16.19 -14.53 -3.49
C TYR A 82 15.78 -15.22 -4.79
N LEU A 83 14.75 -16.08 -4.74
CA LEU A 83 14.30 -16.86 -5.89
C LEU A 83 13.78 -15.95 -7.01
N THR A 84 12.99 -14.93 -6.68
CA THR A 84 12.49 -13.91 -7.63
C THR A 84 13.62 -13.18 -8.36
N MET A 85 14.70 -12.82 -7.67
CA MET A 85 15.87 -12.18 -8.30
C MET A 85 16.60 -13.14 -9.25
N GLY A 86 16.68 -14.42 -8.89
CA GLY A 86 17.23 -15.47 -9.73
C GLY A 86 16.42 -15.69 -11.01
N ILE A 87 15.10 -15.70 -10.90
CA ILE A 87 14.17 -15.81 -12.04
C ILE A 87 14.30 -14.58 -12.95
N LYS A 88 14.37 -13.38 -12.36
CA LYS A 88 14.61 -12.13 -13.10
C LYS A 88 15.92 -12.18 -13.91
N ASN A 89 16.98 -12.72 -13.33
CA ASN A 89 18.24 -12.90 -14.04
C ASN A 89 18.10 -13.94 -15.16
N ALA A 90 17.42 -15.06 -14.93
CA ALA A 90 17.18 -16.09 -15.93
C ALA A 90 16.44 -15.54 -17.16
N VAL A 91 15.34 -14.82 -16.93
CA VAL A 91 14.55 -14.18 -17.98
C VAL A 91 15.41 -13.15 -18.73
N ARG A 92 16.15 -12.29 -18.03
CA ARG A 92 17.03 -11.31 -18.69
C ARG A 92 18.10 -11.97 -19.57
N THR A 93 18.74 -13.02 -19.09
CA THR A 93 19.75 -13.78 -19.85
C THR A 93 19.12 -14.44 -21.08
N PHE A 94 17.92 -14.99 -20.96
CA PHE A 94 17.17 -15.56 -22.08
C PHE A 94 16.85 -14.49 -23.15
N MET A 95 16.31 -13.34 -22.74
CA MET A 95 16.00 -12.25 -23.68
C MET A 95 17.25 -11.79 -24.43
N GLN A 96 18.38 -11.64 -23.73
CA GLN A 96 19.65 -11.28 -24.35
C GLN A 96 20.17 -12.35 -25.32
N ALA A 97 19.91 -13.64 -25.06
CA ALA A 97 20.27 -14.73 -25.97
C ALA A 97 19.39 -14.75 -27.22
N ALA A 98 18.07 -14.52 -27.07
CA ALA A 98 17.13 -14.43 -28.19
C ALA A 98 17.49 -13.31 -29.18
N HIS A 99 17.92 -12.14 -28.67
CA HIS A 99 18.40 -11.02 -29.50
C HIS A 99 19.73 -11.33 -30.22
N LYS A 100 20.59 -12.18 -29.65
CA LYS A 100 21.86 -12.58 -30.27
C LYS A 100 21.70 -13.71 -31.29
N GLY A 101 20.57 -14.43 -31.27
CA GLY A 101 20.29 -15.60 -32.09
C GLY A 101 19.84 -15.31 -33.53
N GLY A 102 19.85 -14.05 -33.98
CA GLY A 102 19.57 -13.69 -35.37
C GLY A 102 18.09 -13.56 -35.73
N SER A 103 17.22 -13.25 -34.76
CA SER A 103 15.86 -12.81 -35.06
C SER A 103 15.91 -11.35 -35.52
N ASP A 104 15.37 -11.06 -36.71
CA ASP A 104 15.16 -9.68 -37.18
C ASP A 104 14.30 -8.90 -36.16
N GLU A 105 14.42 -7.57 -36.10
CA GLU A 105 13.72 -6.73 -35.09
C GLU A 105 12.20 -7.02 -35.00
N GLU A 106 11.57 -7.41 -36.11
CA GLU A 106 10.16 -7.86 -36.15
C GLU A 106 9.93 -9.20 -35.44
N GLY A 107 10.80 -10.20 -35.65
CA GLY A 107 10.69 -11.51 -35.00
C GLY A 107 10.98 -11.46 -33.50
N ALA A 108 11.86 -10.56 -33.07
CA ALA A 108 12.05 -10.26 -31.65
C ALA A 108 10.79 -9.61 -31.06
N GLY A 109 10.20 -8.62 -31.74
CA GLY A 109 8.95 -7.96 -31.32
C GLY A 109 7.77 -8.92 -31.15
N GLU A 110 7.55 -9.82 -32.12
CA GLU A 110 6.49 -10.84 -32.05
C GLU A 110 6.70 -11.81 -30.88
N LEU A 111 7.96 -12.20 -30.62
CA LEU A 111 8.33 -13.03 -29.48
C LEU A 111 8.05 -12.31 -28.15
N HIS A 112 8.41 -11.03 -28.04
CA HIS A 112 8.12 -10.19 -26.87
C HIS A 112 6.61 -10.06 -26.59
N ASP A 113 5.81 -9.82 -27.63
CA ASP A 113 4.36 -9.67 -27.51
C ASP A 113 3.67 -10.99 -27.14
N MET A 114 4.12 -12.11 -27.72
CA MET A 114 3.64 -13.44 -27.38
C MET A 114 3.94 -13.77 -25.91
N MET A 115 5.16 -13.47 -25.44
CA MET A 115 5.54 -13.67 -24.04
C MET A 115 4.72 -12.80 -23.09
N ALA A 116 4.52 -11.52 -23.41
CA ALA A 116 3.69 -10.63 -22.60
C ALA A 116 2.22 -11.09 -22.57
N SER A 117 1.68 -11.62 -23.68
CA SER A 117 0.31 -12.17 -23.72
C SER A 117 0.17 -13.39 -22.81
N MET A 118 1.11 -14.33 -22.85
CA MET A 118 1.05 -15.53 -22.00
C MET A 118 1.09 -15.19 -20.51
N VAL A 119 1.90 -14.22 -20.10
CA VAL A 119 1.95 -13.78 -18.70
C VAL A 119 0.66 -13.03 -18.30
N ARG A 120 0.10 -12.18 -19.18
CA ARG A 120 -1.19 -11.49 -18.94
C ARG A 120 -2.38 -12.45 -18.88
N GLU A 121 -2.30 -13.59 -19.55
CA GLU A 121 -3.34 -14.63 -19.57
C GLU A 121 -3.17 -15.65 -18.43
N GLY A 122 -2.24 -15.45 -17.49
CA GLY A 122 -1.99 -16.35 -16.36
C GLY A 122 -1.33 -17.67 -16.74
N ARG A 123 -0.65 -17.73 -17.90
CA ARG A 123 0.06 -18.92 -18.43
C ARG A 123 1.57 -18.87 -18.18
N THR A 124 2.00 -18.13 -17.16
CA THR A 124 3.41 -17.86 -16.82
C THR A 124 4.22 -19.15 -16.54
N ALA A 125 3.62 -20.13 -15.85
CA ALA A 125 4.27 -21.41 -15.55
C ALA A 125 4.63 -22.18 -16.82
N MET A 126 3.67 -22.33 -17.73
CA MET A 126 3.82 -23.03 -19.01
C MET A 126 4.86 -22.37 -19.91
N TRP A 127 4.93 -21.03 -19.87
CA TRP A 127 5.94 -20.26 -20.58
C TRP A 127 7.35 -20.48 -20.01
N LEU A 128 7.52 -20.41 -18.69
CA LEU A 128 8.81 -20.66 -18.02
C LEU A 128 9.28 -22.11 -18.21
N GLU A 129 8.36 -23.07 -18.17
CA GLU A 129 8.65 -24.47 -18.46
C GLU A 129 9.18 -24.66 -19.89
N GLY A 130 8.58 -23.97 -20.89
CA GLY A 130 9.06 -23.93 -22.27
C GLY A 130 10.47 -23.34 -22.42
N MET A 131 10.96 -22.58 -21.43
CA MET A 131 12.34 -22.05 -21.36
C MET A 131 13.30 -22.97 -20.60
N GLY A 132 12.84 -24.14 -20.13
CA GLY A 132 13.60 -25.02 -19.26
C GLY A 132 13.69 -24.54 -17.80
N ILE A 133 12.85 -23.56 -17.42
CA ILE A 133 12.76 -23.00 -16.07
C ILE A 133 11.57 -23.66 -15.39
N ASN A 134 11.82 -24.74 -14.63
CA ASN A 134 10.77 -25.46 -13.93
C ASN A 134 10.50 -24.80 -12.57
N ILE A 135 9.33 -24.19 -12.40
CA ILE A 135 8.93 -23.38 -11.25
C ILE A 135 7.61 -23.92 -10.71
N ASP A 136 7.52 -24.11 -9.40
CA ASP A 136 6.27 -24.49 -8.73
C ASP A 136 5.25 -23.34 -8.86
N GLU A 137 4.02 -23.64 -9.28
CA GLU A 137 2.91 -22.68 -9.41
C GLU A 137 2.70 -21.84 -8.14
N ARG A 138 3.02 -22.38 -6.96
CA ARG A 138 2.93 -21.65 -5.68
C ARG A 138 3.91 -20.49 -5.55
N THR A 139 4.99 -20.50 -6.32
CA THR A 139 6.01 -19.43 -6.32
C THR A 139 5.71 -18.34 -7.35
N LEU A 140 4.75 -18.57 -8.26
CA LEU A 140 4.20 -17.56 -9.17
C LEU A 140 3.21 -16.66 -8.44
N THR A 141 3.76 -15.77 -7.61
CA THR A 141 2.97 -14.70 -7.01
C THR A 141 2.68 -13.61 -8.05
N GLY A 142 1.57 -12.88 -7.91
CA GLY A 142 1.24 -11.77 -8.82
C GLY A 142 2.29 -10.65 -8.86
N HIS A 143 3.22 -10.61 -7.88
CA HIS A 143 4.39 -9.74 -7.89
C HIS A 143 5.50 -10.25 -8.82
N LEU A 144 5.76 -11.56 -8.83
CA LEU A 144 6.71 -12.20 -9.74
C LEU A 144 6.24 -12.06 -11.20
N GLU A 145 4.94 -12.25 -11.47
CA GLU A 145 4.37 -12.08 -12.82
C GLU A 145 4.48 -10.63 -13.33
N ARG A 146 4.20 -9.64 -12.47
CA ARG A 146 4.42 -8.22 -12.79
C ARG A 146 5.89 -7.91 -13.06
N THR A 147 6.79 -8.50 -12.28
CA THR A 147 8.24 -8.34 -12.47
C THR A 147 8.69 -8.93 -13.80
N ILE A 148 8.21 -10.12 -14.15
CA ILE A 148 8.44 -10.76 -15.43
C ILE A 148 7.90 -9.90 -16.58
N LEU A 149 6.67 -9.40 -16.49
CA LEU A 149 6.08 -8.49 -17.49
C LEU A 149 6.93 -7.24 -17.71
N SER A 150 7.43 -6.63 -16.64
CA SER A 150 8.28 -5.43 -16.75
C SER A 150 9.60 -5.68 -17.50
N ILE A 151 10.10 -6.92 -17.45
CA ILE A 151 11.33 -7.34 -18.13
C ILE A 151 11.04 -7.65 -19.60
N ILE A 152 9.90 -8.28 -19.88
CA ILE A 152 9.45 -8.61 -21.25
C ILE A 152 9.11 -7.32 -22.02
N GLU A 153 8.37 -6.39 -21.42
CA GLU A 153 7.90 -5.16 -22.09
C GLU A 153 8.96 -4.05 -22.18
N GLY A 154 10.14 -4.27 -21.57
CA GLY A 154 11.34 -3.45 -21.72
C GLY A 154 11.11 -1.94 -21.78
N LYS A 155 10.80 -1.26 -20.66
CA LYS A 155 10.72 0.22 -20.51
C LYS A 155 10.24 1.00 -21.76
N LYS A 156 9.21 0.52 -22.46
CA LYS A 156 8.45 1.30 -23.45
C LYS A 156 6.96 1.10 -23.21
N VAL A 157 6.41 1.85 -22.26
CA VAL A 157 4.97 2.15 -22.27
C VAL A 157 4.80 3.52 -22.93
N LYS A 158 4.90 3.54 -24.27
CA LYS A 158 4.35 4.60 -25.12
C LYS A 158 3.29 3.97 -26.02
N GLY A 159 2.05 4.43 -25.85
CA GLY A 159 0.99 4.39 -26.86
C GLY A 159 0.37 3.03 -27.15
N ARG A 160 -0.90 2.83 -26.74
CA ARG A 160 -1.73 1.75 -27.26
C ARG A 160 -2.36 2.17 -28.60
N PRO A 161 -2.50 1.27 -29.60
CA PRO A 161 -3.16 1.57 -30.86
C PRO A 161 -4.69 1.69 -30.72
N GLN A 162 -5.28 2.59 -31.52
CA GLN A 162 -6.71 2.76 -31.71
C GLN A 162 -7.39 1.44 -32.15
N ARG A 163 -8.47 1.06 -31.47
CA ARG A 163 -9.49 0.13 -32.00
C ARG A 163 -10.63 0.94 -32.62
N ARG A 164 -10.93 0.69 -33.90
CA ARG A 164 -12.10 1.21 -34.62
C ARG A 164 -13.41 0.69 -34.01
N PRO A 165 -14.50 1.48 -34.02
CA PRO A 165 -15.78 1.12 -33.45
C PRO A 165 -16.57 0.15 -34.35
N THR A 166 -17.12 -0.91 -33.76
CA THR A 166 -18.10 -1.78 -34.41
C THR A 166 -19.49 -1.14 -34.24
N GLN A 167 -20.14 -0.82 -35.36
CA GLN A 167 -21.46 -0.20 -35.43
C GLN A 167 -22.52 -1.01 -34.67
N ARG A 168 -23.12 -0.41 -33.62
CA ARG A 168 -24.37 -0.88 -33.04
C ARG A 168 -25.54 -0.28 -33.81
N ARG A 169 -26.32 -1.16 -34.43
CA ARG A 169 -27.59 -0.85 -35.11
C ARG A 169 -28.55 -0.10 -34.18
N GLN A 170 -29.03 1.04 -34.66
CA GLN A 170 -30.22 1.74 -34.18
C GLN A 170 -31.43 0.79 -34.15
N ARG A 171 -32.17 0.81 -33.04
CA ARG A 171 -33.60 0.50 -33.04
C ARG A 171 -34.36 1.71 -32.47
N ARG A 172 -35.41 2.05 -33.22
CA ARG A 172 -36.19 3.29 -33.22
C ARG A 172 -37.04 3.46 -31.96
N SER A 173 -37.34 4.73 -31.69
CA SER A 173 -38.36 5.23 -30.76
C SER A 173 -39.77 4.73 -31.06
N ALA A 174 -40.61 4.69 -30.02
CA ALA A 174 -42.02 5.05 -30.10
C ALA A 174 -42.43 5.75 -28.78
N SER A 175 -43.39 6.66 -28.92
CA SER A 175 -43.66 7.84 -28.10
C SER A 175 -44.44 7.63 -26.79
N GLU A 176 -44.40 8.72 -26.01
CA GLU A 176 -45.25 9.17 -24.90
C GLU A 176 -46.73 8.74 -24.92
N MET A 177 -47.33 8.62 -23.71
CA MET A 177 -48.41 9.52 -23.23
C MET A 177 -48.82 9.25 -21.76
N VAL A 178 -48.78 10.33 -20.96
CA VAL A 178 -49.78 10.82 -19.97
C VAL A 178 -50.25 9.91 -18.80
N GLY A 179 -49.66 10.17 -17.62
CA GLY A 179 -50.28 10.71 -16.40
C GLY A 179 -51.45 10.01 -15.69
N VAL A 180 -51.22 9.54 -14.45
CA VAL A 180 -52.17 9.61 -13.30
C VAL A 180 -51.38 9.66 -11.98
N ARG A 181 -51.70 10.63 -11.11
CA ARG A 181 -51.30 10.67 -9.68
C ARG A 181 -52.14 9.67 -8.89
N LYS A 182 -51.50 8.85 -8.05
CA LYS A 182 -51.99 8.43 -6.71
C LYS A 182 -50.80 7.94 -5.87
N THR A 183 -50.81 8.37 -4.61
CA THR A 183 -49.94 8.01 -3.50
C THR A 183 -50.03 6.53 -3.14
N GLU A 184 -48.90 5.87 -2.89
CA GLU A 184 -48.65 4.90 -1.81
C GLU A 184 -47.22 4.34 -1.89
N MET A 185 -46.63 4.07 -0.73
CA MET A 185 -45.30 3.49 -0.56
C MET A 185 -45.19 2.14 -1.27
N GLU A 186 -44.24 2.02 -2.20
CA GLU A 186 -43.61 0.74 -2.53
C GLU A 186 -42.23 1.03 -3.13
N SER A 187 -41.18 0.64 -2.42
CA SER A 187 -39.84 0.57 -3.01
C SER A 187 -39.89 -0.40 -4.20
N PRO A 188 -39.33 -0.06 -5.37
CA PRO A 188 -39.41 -0.95 -6.53
C PRO A 188 -38.70 -2.28 -6.23
N PRO A 189 -39.32 -3.43 -6.50
CA PRO A 189 -38.66 -4.73 -6.40
C PRO A 189 -37.74 -4.90 -7.61
N GLY A 190 -36.44 -5.07 -7.38
CA GLY A 190 -35.55 -5.68 -8.37
C GLY A 190 -34.31 -4.90 -8.84
N ALA A 191 -34.00 -3.72 -8.29
CA ALA A 191 -32.63 -3.23 -8.38
C ALA A 191 -31.82 -3.93 -7.28
N ALA A 192 -30.89 -4.81 -7.65
CA ALA A 192 -29.91 -5.32 -6.70
C ALA A 192 -29.20 -4.11 -6.09
N GLU A 193 -29.21 -3.99 -4.75
CA GLU A 193 -28.43 -2.94 -4.09
C GLU A 193 -26.97 -3.09 -4.51
N PRO A 194 -26.31 -1.99 -4.92
CA PRO A 194 -24.91 -2.05 -5.27
C PRO A 194 -24.08 -2.53 -4.07
N PRO A 195 -22.91 -3.14 -4.32
CA PRO A 195 -21.98 -3.49 -3.26
C PRO A 195 -21.72 -2.29 -2.34
N ALA A 196 -21.54 -2.57 -1.05
CA ALA A 196 -21.33 -1.52 -0.07
C ALA A 196 -19.99 -0.79 -0.33
N VAL A 197 -18.95 -1.57 -0.62
CA VAL A 197 -17.62 -1.08 -1.01
C VAL A 197 -17.66 -0.49 -2.42
N GLU A 198 -17.23 0.76 -2.56
CA GLU A 198 -17.10 1.40 -3.88
C GLU A 198 -15.98 0.76 -4.70
N GLY A 199 -16.24 0.65 -6.00
CA GLY A 199 -15.27 0.15 -6.96
C GLY A 199 -14.04 1.07 -7.08
N PRO A 200 -13.00 0.60 -7.77
CA PRO A 200 -11.86 1.45 -8.09
C PRO A 200 -12.31 2.68 -8.87
N PRO A 201 -11.55 3.79 -8.80
CA PRO A 201 -11.89 5.01 -9.52
C PRO A 201 -11.98 4.76 -11.02
N THR A 202 -12.92 5.44 -11.65
CA THR A 202 -13.15 5.36 -13.10
C THR A 202 -11.97 5.93 -13.88
N MET A 203 -11.86 5.58 -15.17
CA MET A 203 -10.80 6.10 -16.03
C MET A 203 -10.81 7.64 -16.13
N GLU A 204 -12.00 8.25 -16.09
CA GLU A 204 -12.15 9.71 -16.12
C GLU A 204 -11.66 10.33 -14.81
N GLU A 205 -12.06 9.80 -13.65
CA GLU A 205 -11.55 10.23 -12.34
C GLU A 205 -10.03 10.09 -12.24
N GLN A 206 -9.47 8.99 -12.77
CA GLN A 206 -8.01 8.78 -12.78
C GLN A 206 -7.28 9.82 -13.65
N GLN A 207 -7.81 10.14 -14.82
CA GLN A 207 -7.23 11.15 -15.71
C GLN A 207 -7.33 12.56 -15.09
N GLN A 208 -8.48 12.88 -14.51
CA GLN A 208 -8.68 14.14 -13.82
C GLN A 208 -7.69 14.27 -12.65
N ARG A 209 -7.56 13.25 -11.81
CA ARG A 209 -6.60 13.27 -10.69
C ARG A 209 -5.16 13.45 -11.15
N GLN A 210 -4.76 12.80 -12.24
CA GLN A 210 -3.41 12.96 -12.79
C GLN A 210 -3.15 14.36 -13.34
N ALA A 211 -4.16 14.98 -13.97
CA ALA A 211 -4.06 16.34 -14.47
C ALA A 211 -3.98 17.37 -13.32
N GLU A 212 -4.83 17.21 -12.31
CA GLU A 212 -4.82 18.03 -11.10
C GLU A 212 -3.48 17.91 -10.37
N GLU A 213 -2.98 16.68 -10.15
CA GLU A 213 -1.70 16.47 -9.49
C GLU A 213 -0.54 17.10 -10.27
N LYS A 214 -0.54 16.99 -11.60
CA LYS A 214 0.53 17.58 -12.41
C LYS A 214 0.54 19.10 -12.31
N ALA A 215 -0.62 19.75 -12.44
CA ALA A 215 -0.72 21.20 -12.34
C ALA A 215 -0.31 21.69 -10.94
N HIS A 216 -0.78 20.99 -9.91
CA HIS A 216 -0.49 21.32 -8.52
C HIS A 216 0.98 21.07 -8.15
N ALA A 217 1.59 20.01 -8.68
CA ALA A 217 3.00 19.71 -8.46
C ALA A 217 3.92 20.78 -9.05
N GLU A 218 3.61 21.32 -10.24
CA GLU A 218 4.42 22.39 -10.87
C GLU A 218 4.43 23.67 -10.01
N GLU A 219 3.32 23.99 -9.35
CA GLU A 219 3.23 25.10 -8.38
C GLU A 219 4.16 24.87 -7.19
N ILE A 220 4.02 23.72 -6.50
CA ILE A 220 4.80 23.40 -5.30
C ILE A 220 6.30 23.28 -5.63
N ILE A 221 6.66 22.66 -6.75
CA ILE A 221 8.07 22.58 -7.19
C ILE A 221 8.66 23.98 -7.34
N SER A 222 7.91 24.91 -7.91
CA SER A 222 8.37 26.29 -8.10
C SER A 222 8.57 27.02 -6.76
N GLU A 223 7.70 26.78 -5.79
CA GLU A 223 7.84 27.33 -4.43
C GLU A 223 9.02 26.73 -3.67
N GLU A 224 9.18 25.41 -3.73
CA GLU A 224 10.24 24.69 -3.04
C GLU A 224 11.62 24.95 -3.66
N ILE A 225 11.73 25.12 -4.99
CA ILE A 225 12.98 25.56 -5.64
C ILE A 225 13.37 26.96 -5.14
N ARG A 226 12.42 27.87 -4.92
CA ARG A 226 12.73 29.20 -4.34
C ARG A 226 13.21 29.11 -2.89
N ARG A 227 12.76 28.10 -2.14
CA ARG A 227 13.15 27.84 -0.74
C ARG A 227 14.45 27.05 -0.62
N ALA A 228 14.82 26.30 -1.66
CA ALA A 228 15.99 25.43 -1.68
C ALA A 228 17.29 26.03 -1.15
N PRO A 229 17.65 27.32 -1.38
CA PRO A 229 18.87 27.90 -0.82
C PRO A 229 18.96 27.79 0.70
N ARG A 230 17.82 27.85 1.41
CA ARG A 230 17.74 27.72 2.87
C ARG A 230 17.79 26.26 3.34
N ASN A 231 17.44 25.32 2.46
CA ASN A 231 17.23 23.92 2.80
C ASN A 231 18.40 23.00 2.35
N LEU A 232 19.46 23.56 1.74
CA LEU A 232 20.60 22.79 1.23
C LEU A 232 21.23 21.88 2.28
N GLU A 233 21.34 22.36 3.52
CA GLU A 233 21.90 21.57 4.62
C GLU A 233 20.99 20.39 4.99
N ALA A 234 19.67 20.60 5.04
CA ALA A 234 18.70 19.54 5.24
C ALA A 234 18.75 18.49 4.10
N TYR A 235 18.89 18.91 2.85
CA TYR A 235 19.06 17.99 1.71
C TYR A 235 20.34 17.17 1.80
N GLN A 236 21.43 17.77 2.28
CA GLN A 236 22.69 17.07 2.54
C GLN A 236 22.53 16.03 3.66
N GLN A 237 21.91 16.40 4.78
CA GLN A 237 21.67 15.48 5.91
C GLN A 237 20.77 14.30 5.53
N GLN A 238 19.79 14.53 4.65
CA GLN A 238 18.92 13.51 4.09
C GLN A 238 19.58 12.65 3.00
N LYS A 239 20.84 12.96 2.62
CA LYS A 239 21.60 12.32 1.54
C LYS A 239 20.93 12.46 0.16
N LEU A 240 20.07 13.47 0.02
CA LEU A 240 19.48 13.85 -1.27
C LEU A 240 20.50 14.59 -2.12
N LEU A 241 21.39 15.36 -1.48
CA LEU A 241 22.56 16.00 -2.08
C LEU A 241 23.83 15.56 -1.34
N ASN A 242 24.95 15.52 -2.05
CA ASN A 242 26.26 15.39 -1.39
C ASN A 242 26.86 16.77 -1.04
N GLU A 243 27.96 16.78 -0.29
CA GLU A 243 28.60 18.01 0.18
C GLU A 243 29.11 18.90 -0.97
N ASP A 244 29.73 18.31 -2.00
CA ASP A 244 30.20 19.03 -3.19
C ASP A 244 29.04 19.64 -3.99
N GLU A 245 27.96 18.86 -4.19
CA GLU A 245 26.73 19.32 -4.84
C GLU A 245 26.11 20.51 -4.08
N SER A 246 26.05 20.41 -2.76
CA SER A 246 25.49 21.46 -1.89
C SER A 246 26.33 22.73 -1.89
N ASN A 247 27.66 22.60 -1.88
CA ASN A 247 28.58 23.73 -1.93
C ASN A 247 28.50 24.45 -3.28
N LYS A 248 28.50 23.73 -4.40
CA LYS A 248 28.35 24.33 -5.74
C LYS A 248 26.99 24.97 -5.95
N LEU A 249 25.92 24.39 -5.42
CA LEU A 249 24.61 25.04 -5.42
C LEU A 249 24.63 26.34 -4.62
N ARG A 250 25.30 26.36 -3.46
CA ARG A 250 25.49 27.58 -2.66
C ARG A 250 26.28 28.65 -3.43
N GLU A 251 27.31 28.26 -4.17
CA GLU A 251 28.05 29.17 -5.06
C GLU A 251 27.16 29.75 -6.16
N LEU A 252 26.38 28.92 -6.86
CA LEU A 252 25.44 29.36 -7.90
C LEU A 252 24.40 30.35 -7.35
N TYR A 253 23.79 30.04 -6.21
CA TYR A 253 22.87 30.97 -5.55
C TYR A 253 23.54 32.26 -5.08
N GLY A 254 24.80 32.19 -4.65
CA GLY A 254 25.60 33.36 -4.30
C GLY A 254 25.84 34.28 -5.51
N ILE A 255 26.09 33.72 -6.69
CA ILE A 255 26.20 34.49 -7.95
C ILE A 255 24.86 35.19 -8.24
N ASP A 256 23.75 34.47 -8.17
CA ASP A 256 22.42 35.03 -8.45
C ASP A 256 22.03 36.14 -7.46
N GLN A 257 22.38 36.00 -6.18
CA GLN A 257 22.17 37.03 -5.17
C GLN A 257 22.99 38.29 -5.44
N ARG A 258 24.27 38.14 -5.79
CA ARG A 258 25.15 39.28 -6.14
C ARG A 258 24.67 40.01 -7.38
N LEU A 259 24.19 39.26 -8.38
CA LEU A 259 23.58 39.83 -9.59
C LEU A 259 22.30 40.60 -9.25
N ALA A 260 21.42 40.02 -8.44
CA ALA A 260 20.18 40.68 -8.00
C ALA A 260 20.43 41.92 -7.13
N ALA A 261 21.50 41.92 -6.33
CA ALA A 261 21.94 43.07 -5.54
C ALA A 261 22.65 44.16 -6.39
N GLY A 262 22.94 43.88 -7.66
CA GLY A 262 23.67 44.78 -8.56
C GLY A 262 25.17 44.90 -8.23
N GLU A 263 25.72 43.93 -7.48
CA GLU A 263 27.16 43.89 -7.14
C GLU A 263 28.02 43.39 -8.32
N ILE A 264 27.42 42.63 -9.23
CA ILE A 264 28.03 42.14 -10.47
C ILE A 264 27.08 42.40 -11.63
N ASP A 265 27.62 42.50 -12.85
CA ASP A 265 26.83 42.63 -14.08
C ASP A 265 26.53 41.26 -14.73
N ASP A 266 25.61 41.24 -15.70
CA ASP A 266 25.25 39.99 -16.40
C ASP A 266 26.47 39.28 -17.04
N PRO A 267 27.41 39.98 -17.71
CA PRO A 267 28.61 39.34 -18.24
C PRO A 267 29.55 38.76 -17.17
N GLU A 268 29.68 39.38 -16.01
CA GLU A 268 30.44 38.84 -14.89
C GLU A 268 29.75 37.63 -14.26
N ALA A 269 28.43 37.68 -14.07
CA ALA A 269 27.66 36.54 -13.58
C ALA A 269 27.77 35.32 -14.51
N GLU A 270 27.69 35.53 -15.83
CA GLU A 270 27.80 34.44 -16.79
C GLU A 270 29.21 33.83 -16.80
N ARG A 271 30.27 34.65 -16.70
CA ARG A 271 31.65 34.15 -16.54
C ARG A 271 31.82 33.29 -15.28
N LEU A 272 31.28 33.73 -14.14
CA LEU A 272 31.32 32.96 -12.89
C LEU A 272 30.54 31.65 -13.00
N ARG A 273 29.40 31.64 -13.70
CA ARG A 273 28.67 30.41 -13.98
C ARG A 273 29.47 29.48 -14.90
N GLU A 274 30.12 30.01 -15.94
CA GLU A 274 30.94 29.25 -16.89
C GLU A 274 32.11 28.53 -16.19
N GLU A 275 32.69 29.11 -15.14
CA GLU A 275 33.73 28.45 -14.32
C GLU A 275 33.24 27.15 -13.66
N ILE A 276 31.96 27.08 -13.30
CA ILE A 276 31.32 25.87 -12.75
C ILE A 276 31.04 24.84 -13.87
N GLY A 277 30.83 25.32 -15.10
CA GLY A 277 30.60 24.51 -16.30
C GLY A 277 29.14 24.11 -16.50
N GLU A 278 28.64 24.26 -17.73
CA GLU A 278 27.24 24.02 -18.11
C GLU A 278 26.75 22.61 -17.73
N ALA A 279 27.50 21.55 -18.08
CA ALA A 279 27.14 20.17 -17.76
C ALA A 279 27.04 19.90 -16.25
N VAL A 280 27.82 20.61 -15.43
CA VAL A 280 27.75 20.52 -13.97
C VAL A 280 26.50 21.24 -13.48
N ARG A 281 26.19 22.43 -14.01
CA ARG A 281 24.97 23.18 -13.66
C ARG A 281 23.70 22.40 -13.99
N GLU A 282 23.61 21.80 -15.18
CA GLU A 282 22.46 20.95 -15.57
C GLU A 282 22.30 19.75 -14.62
N ARG A 283 23.42 19.11 -14.25
CA ARG A 283 23.40 18.02 -13.29
C ARG A 283 22.95 18.49 -11.91
N LEU A 284 23.44 19.63 -11.43
CA LEU A 284 23.03 20.20 -10.14
C LEU A 284 21.55 20.58 -10.14
N GLU A 285 21.03 21.15 -11.23
CA GLU A 285 19.60 21.43 -11.36
C GLU A 285 18.77 20.15 -11.29
N SER A 286 19.16 19.10 -12.02
CA SER A 286 18.48 17.80 -11.96
C SER A 286 18.49 17.21 -10.54
N ARG A 287 19.63 17.28 -9.84
CA ARG A 287 19.78 16.75 -8.47
C ARG A 287 19.00 17.57 -7.45
N LEU A 288 18.95 18.88 -7.64
CA LEU A 288 18.12 19.76 -6.84
C LEU A 288 16.63 19.45 -7.05
N ARG A 289 16.19 19.25 -8.30
CA ARG A 289 14.81 18.85 -8.60
C ARG A 289 14.46 17.52 -7.93
N GLU A 290 15.34 16.52 -7.97
CA GLU A 290 15.12 15.26 -7.24
C GLU A 290 14.97 15.46 -5.72
N ALA A 291 15.77 16.36 -5.12
CA ALA A 291 15.67 16.67 -3.70
C ALA A 291 14.37 17.41 -3.34
N VAL A 292 13.93 18.32 -4.21
CA VAL A 292 12.65 19.02 -4.10
C VAL A 292 11.47 18.05 -4.28
N ASP A 293 11.55 17.14 -5.27
CA ASP A 293 10.53 16.13 -5.54
C ASP A 293 10.28 15.24 -4.31
N HIS A 294 11.33 14.94 -3.54
CA HIS A 294 11.18 14.22 -2.28
C HIS A 294 10.25 14.97 -1.31
N THR A 295 10.45 16.27 -1.11
CA THR A 295 9.62 17.12 -0.23
C THR A 295 8.21 17.27 -0.79
N LEU A 296 8.09 17.51 -2.10
CA LEU A 296 6.84 17.61 -2.83
C LEU A 296 5.91 16.43 -2.53
N HIS A 297 6.43 15.21 -2.60
CA HIS A 297 5.60 14.01 -2.37
C HIS A 297 4.94 14.01 -1.01
N TYR A 298 5.67 14.38 0.07
CA TYR A 298 5.12 14.50 1.42
C TYR A 298 4.08 15.62 1.51
N ILE A 299 4.35 16.78 0.92
CA ILE A 299 3.41 17.91 0.91
C ILE A 299 2.11 17.53 0.20
N THR A 300 2.16 17.03 -1.03
CA THR A 300 0.95 16.71 -1.78
C THR A 300 0.15 15.59 -1.14
N THR A 301 0.83 14.61 -0.53
CA THR A 301 0.17 13.56 0.26
C THR A 301 -0.51 14.12 1.49
N PHE A 302 0.15 14.99 2.26
CA PHE A 302 -0.44 15.58 3.45
C PHE A 302 -1.67 16.42 3.08
N GLU A 303 -1.56 17.28 2.07
CA GLU A 303 -2.69 18.06 1.55
C GLU A 303 -3.84 17.17 1.05
N ALA A 304 -3.55 16.03 0.43
CA ALA A 304 -4.58 15.07 0.04
C ALA A 304 -5.27 14.43 1.25
N LEU A 305 -4.52 14.07 2.30
CA LEU A 305 -5.10 13.61 3.57
C LEU A 305 -5.98 14.70 4.23
N LYS A 306 -5.63 15.99 4.11
CA LYS A 306 -6.47 17.10 4.62
C LYS A 306 -7.87 17.12 3.99
N ARG A 307 -8.03 16.58 2.78
CA ARG A 307 -9.33 16.56 2.06
C ARG A 307 -10.30 15.50 2.59
N LEU A 308 -9.88 14.62 3.48
CA LEU A 308 -10.80 13.74 4.20
C LEU A 308 -11.78 14.59 5.03
N PRO A 309 -13.09 14.26 5.04
CA PRO A 309 -14.08 15.04 5.80
C PRO A 309 -13.73 15.16 7.28
N HIS A 310 -14.04 16.30 7.90
CA HIS A 310 -13.79 16.55 9.33
C HIS A 310 -14.51 15.53 10.24
N ASP A 311 -15.69 15.06 9.83
CA ASP A 311 -16.45 14.03 10.53
C ASP A 311 -15.71 12.67 10.59
N ARG A 312 -14.53 12.54 9.95
CA ARG A 312 -13.66 11.35 10.06
C ARG A 312 -12.60 11.49 11.14
N ASP A 313 -12.42 12.66 11.74
CA ASP A 313 -11.28 12.94 12.63
C ASP A 313 -11.25 11.99 13.83
N GLU A 314 -12.40 11.70 14.44
CA GLU A 314 -12.51 10.75 15.55
C GLU A 314 -12.19 9.31 15.12
N ALA A 315 -12.58 8.93 13.89
CA ALA A 315 -12.23 7.65 13.31
C ALA A 315 -10.71 7.55 13.06
N LEU A 316 -10.07 8.60 12.54
CA LEU A 316 -8.60 8.65 12.38
C LEU A 316 -7.89 8.54 13.73
N LEU A 317 -8.37 9.26 14.75
CA LEU A 317 -7.81 9.20 16.11
C LEU A 317 -7.94 7.80 16.72
N LEU A 318 -9.08 7.12 16.53
CA LEU A 318 -9.27 5.75 16.97
C LEU A 318 -8.28 4.80 16.29
N LEU A 319 -8.11 4.90 14.97
CA LEU A 319 -7.14 4.09 14.23
C LEU A 319 -5.72 4.32 14.76
N ILE A 320 -5.33 5.57 15.03
CA ILE A 320 -3.99 5.91 15.55
C ILE A 320 -3.79 5.32 16.95
N LYS A 321 -4.76 5.51 17.85
CA LYS A 321 -4.73 5.01 19.22
C LYS A 321 -4.62 3.48 19.29
N HIS A 322 -5.31 2.81 18.37
CA HIS A 322 -5.38 1.35 18.29
C HIS A 322 -4.60 0.76 17.11
N LYS A 323 -3.53 1.45 16.67
CA LYS A 323 -2.74 1.07 15.50
C LYS A 323 -2.26 -0.38 15.53
N ASN A 324 -1.90 -0.90 16.71
CA ASN A 324 -1.40 -2.27 16.85
C ASN A 324 -2.50 -3.30 16.56
N GLN A 325 -3.75 -2.99 16.91
CA GLN A 325 -4.91 -3.82 16.60
C GLN A 325 -5.26 -3.75 15.11
N VAL A 326 -5.18 -2.56 14.51
CA VAL A 326 -5.54 -2.33 13.10
C VAL A 326 -4.59 -3.06 12.15
N VAL A 327 -3.29 -3.10 12.47
CA VAL A 327 -2.24 -3.57 11.55
C VAL A 327 -1.87 -5.03 11.75
N ALA A 328 -2.48 -5.69 12.73
CA ALA A 328 -2.11 -7.05 13.04
C ALA A 328 -2.83 -8.07 12.17
N ASP A 329 -2.10 -9.10 11.76
CA ASP A 329 -2.48 -10.12 10.80
C ASP A 329 -2.94 -11.44 11.44
N ASP A 330 -2.80 -11.56 12.77
CA ASP A 330 -3.09 -12.79 13.52
C ASP A 330 -4.21 -12.58 14.56
N ASP A 331 -5.40 -13.11 14.25
CA ASP A 331 -6.59 -13.08 15.13
C ASP A 331 -6.31 -13.67 16.53
N GLU A 332 -5.38 -14.62 16.67
CA GLU A 332 -5.13 -15.31 17.95
C GLU A 332 -4.24 -14.51 18.91
N LYS A 333 -3.53 -13.48 18.41
CA LYS A 333 -2.54 -12.72 19.19
C LYS A 333 -3.01 -11.33 19.61
N ILE A 334 -4.19 -10.89 19.19
CA ILE A 334 -4.67 -9.53 19.40
C ILE A 334 -6.03 -9.54 20.10
N ASP A 335 -6.10 -8.78 21.19
CA ASP A 335 -7.36 -8.47 21.86
C ASP A 335 -8.02 -7.24 21.22
N LEU A 336 -9.14 -7.46 20.54
CA LEU A 336 -9.98 -6.42 19.95
C LEU A 336 -11.08 -5.91 20.89
N SER A 337 -11.28 -6.54 22.06
CA SER A 337 -12.44 -6.30 22.94
C SER A 337 -12.62 -4.82 23.33
N VAL A 338 -11.52 -4.12 23.62
CA VAL A 338 -11.53 -2.71 24.00
C VAL A 338 -12.04 -1.82 22.86
N VAL A 339 -11.61 -2.10 21.62
CA VAL A 339 -12.03 -1.32 20.46
C VAL A 339 -13.46 -1.67 20.08
N THR A 340 -13.80 -2.96 20.04
CA THR A 340 -15.16 -3.45 19.81
C THR A 340 -16.15 -2.82 20.79
N GLY A 341 -15.85 -2.82 22.10
CA GLY A 341 -16.73 -2.23 23.11
C GLY A 341 -16.85 -0.70 23.03
N THR A 342 -15.90 -0.02 22.40
CA THR A 342 -16.01 1.42 22.09
C THR A 342 -16.95 1.61 20.89
N LEU A 343 -16.74 0.85 19.81
CA LEU A 343 -17.53 0.93 18.58
C LEU A 343 -18.98 0.46 18.75
N GLU A 344 -19.26 -0.45 19.69
CA GLU A 344 -20.62 -0.88 20.00
C GLU A 344 -21.45 0.17 20.73
N LYS A 345 -20.80 1.17 21.35
CA LYS A 345 -21.45 2.25 22.11
C LYS A 345 -21.58 3.54 21.30
N ASP A 346 -20.87 3.64 20.19
CA ASP A 346 -20.76 4.84 19.37
C ASP A 346 -21.09 4.52 17.91
N ASP A 347 -22.39 4.62 17.60
CA ASP A 347 -22.93 4.32 16.27
C ASP A 347 -22.38 5.29 15.21
N GLU A 348 -22.13 6.55 15.56
CA GLU A 348 -21.62 7.57 14.65
C GLU A 348 -20.17 7.26 14.25
N LEU A 349 -19.33 6.94 15.23
CA LEU A 349 -17.95 6.54 15.01
C LEU A 349 -17.85 5.26 14.15
N LEU A 350 -18.71 4.28 14.41
CA LEU A 350 -18.77 3.03 13.63
C LEU A 350 -19.21 3.30 12.17
N GLU A 351 -20.20 4.17 11.95
CA GLU A 351 -20.59 4.56 10.59
C GLU A 351 -19.49 5.34 9.88
N ASN A 352 -18.79 6.26 10.56
CA ASN A 352 -17.67 7.01 10.00
C ASN A 352 -16.51 6.10 9.56
N LEU A 353 -16.14 5.12 10.39
CA LEU A 353 -15.18 4.07 10.01
C LEU A 353 -15.70 3.24 8.83
N GLY A 354 -16.99 2.89 8.85
CA GLY A 354 -17.63 2.15 7.77
C GLY A 354 -17.54 2.86 6.42
N LEU A 355 -17.82 4.17 6.37
CA LEU A 355 -17.75 4.98 5.16
C LEU A 355 -16.32 5.02 4.58
N MET A 356 -15.32 5.16 5.45
CA MET A 356 -13.91 5.11 5.04
C MET A 356 -13.52 3.72 4.52
N MET A 357 -13.91 2.66 5.23
CA MET A 357 -13.62 1.27 4.89
C MET A 357 -14.24 0.85 3.56
N GLU A 358 -15.46 1.31 3.30
CA GLU A 358 -16.19 1.10 2.04
C GLU A 358 -15.78 2.06 0.93
N ARG A 359 -14.79 2.92 1.20
CA ARG A 359 -14.20 3.85 0.22
C ARG A 359 -15.26 4.80 -0.35
N LYS A 360 -16.14 5.30 0.51
CA LYS A 360 -17.12 6.35 0.14
C LYS A 360 -16.44 7.71 -0.02
N ASP A 361 -15.38 7.94 0.74
CA ASP A 361 -14.56 9.14 0.62
C ASP A 361 -13.63 9.02 -0.60
N HIS A 362 -13.59 10.07 -1.42
CA HIS A 362 -12.82 10.07 -2.69
C HIS A 362 -11.33 9.75 -2.46
N GLU A 363 -10.73 10.33 -1.42
CA GLU A 363 -9.31 10.11 -1.10
C GLU A 363 -9.03 8.67 -0.62
N MET A 364 -9.98 8.03 0.08
CA MET A 364 -9.88 6.60 0.41
C MET A 364 -9.91 5.73 -0.85
N ARG A 365 -10.71 6.09 -1.88
CA ARG A 365 -10.68 5.42 -3.19
C ARG A 365 -9.36 5.61 -3.92
N MET A 366 -8.82 6.84 -3.93
CA MET A 366 -7.53 7.12 -4.55
C MET A 366 -6.41 6.34 -3.89
N LEU A 367 -6.38 6.30 -2.54
CA LEU A 367 -5.41 5.54 -1.77
C LEU A 367 -5.50 4.04 -2.04
N ALA A 368 -6.71 3.47 -2.01
CA ALA A 368 -6.93 2.05 -2.28
C ALA A 368 -6.52 1.62 -3.71
N ALA A 369 -6.57 2.56 -4.65
CA ALA A 369 -6.19 2.34 -6.05
C ALA A 369 -4.71 2.67 -6.35
N ASP A 370 -3.91 3.01 -5.33
CA ASP A 370 -2.51 3.41 -5.47
C ASP A 370 -2.32 4.56 -6.48
N MET A 371 -3.24 5.54 -6.44
CA MET A 371 -3.21 6.72 -7.29
C MET A 371 -2.31 7.82 -6.67
N PRO A 372 -1.79 8.77 -7.48
CA PRO A 372 -1.13 9.96 -6.94
C PRO A 372 -2.05 10.72 -5.96
N PRO A 373 -1.50 11.28 -4.87
CA PRO A 373 -0.07 11.37 -4.53
C PRO A 373 0.47 10.14 -3.79
N TYR A 374 -0.41 9.25 -3.33
CA TYR A 374 -0.11 8.17 -2.37
C TYR A 374 0.98 7.19 -2.83
N ARG A 375 0.99 6.83 -4.12
CA ARG A 375 1.96 5.92 -4.72
C ARG A 375 3.44 6.32 -4.58
N HIS A 376 3.69 7.61 -4.31
CA HIS A 376 5.03 8.16 -4.28
C HIS A 376 5.72 7.96 -2.92
N ILE A 377 4.95 7.85 -1.84
CA ILE A 377 5.46 7.65 -0.47
C ILE A 377 5.27 6.22 -0.01
N TYR A 378 4.12 5.63 -0.35
CA TYR A 378 3.75 4.32 0.15
C TYR A 378 4.27 3.22 -0.78
N SER A 379 5.30 2.48 -0.32
CA SER A 379 5.94 1.39 -1.07
C SER A 379 5.47 -0.02 -0.65
N GLY A 380 4.44 -0.13 0.19
CA GLY A 380 3.97 -1.43 0.70
C GLY A 380 4.87 -2.10 1.75
N GLU A 381 5.82 -1.37 2.34
CA GLU A 381 6.74 -1.86 3.37
C GLU A 381 6.05 -2.30 4.67
N THR A 382 6.64 -3.30 5.34
CA THR A 382 6.11 -3.91 6.57
C THR A 382 6.17 -2.96 7.76
N LEU A 383 5.05 -2.91 8.47
CA LEU A 383 4.65 -1.90 9.44
C LEU A 383 5.42 -1.89 10.79
N GLY A 384 6.65 -2.40 10.85
CA GLY A 384 7.29 -2.82 12.11
C GLY A 384 7.69 -1.72 13.10
N LYS A 385 7.58 -0.42 12.77
CA LYS A 385 8.01 0.69 13.62
C LYS A 385 7.17 1.96 13.47
N TYR A 386 5.84 1.85 13.45
CA TYR A 386 5.01 3.05 13.29
C TYR A 386 4.68 3.77 14.57
N THR A 387 4.82 5.09 14.53
CA THR A 387 4.55 6.03 15.61
C THR A 387 3.85 7.25 15.05
N VAL A 388 2.69 7.06 14.39
CA VAL A 388 1.80 8.22 14.15
C VAL A 388 1.50 8.84 15.51
N GLY A 389 1.87 10.10 15.69
CA GLY A 389 1.56 10.85 16.89
C GLY A 389 0.05 11.08 17.04
N VAL A 390 -0.45 11.10 18.28
CA VAL A 390 -1.88 11.40 18.55
C VAL A 390 -2.25 12.82 18.06
N GLY A 391 -1.30 13.76 18.08
CA GLY A 391 -1.47 15.12 17.55
C GLY A 391 -1.45 15.20 16.01
N PHE A 392 -1.30 14.09 15.28
CA PHE A 392 -1.25 14.13 13.82
C PHE A 392 -2.55 14.66 13.20
N VAL A 393 -3.70 14.27 13.75
CA VAL A 393 -5.01 14.71 13.22
C VAL A 393 -5.22 16.21 13.44
N GLU A 394 -4.80 16.73 14.59
CA GLU A 394 -4.78 18.17 14.87
C GLU A 394 -3.86 18.90 13.88
N ASN A 395 -2.63 18.41 13.71
CA ASN A 395 -1.68 18.94 12.72
C ASN A 395 -2.28 18.94 11.30
N LEU A 396 -3.01 17.88 10.92
CA LEU A 396 -3.68 17.76 9.63
C LEU A 396 -4.71 18.89 9.42
N ARG A 397 -5.31 19.40 10.49
CA ARG A 397 -6.29 20.50 10.38
C ARG A 397 -5.64 21.87 10.48
N GLU A 398 -4.61 22.01 11.30
CA GLU A 398 -4.01 23.30 11.61
C GLU A 398 -2.85 23.71 10.69
N TRP A 399 -2.04 22.76 10.22
CA TRP A 399 -0.83 23.10 9.49
C TRP A 399 -1.12 23.46 8.05
N GLU A 400 -0.56 24.58 7.61
CA GLU A 400 -0.51 24.96 6.21
C GLU A 400 0.70 24.33 5.52
N ARG A 401 0.73 24.46 4.18
CA ARG A 401 1.83 23.96 3.34
C ARG A 401 3.20 24.41 3.86
N ASP A 402 3.29 25.67 4.28
CA ASP A 402 4.53 26.29 4.73
C ASP A 402 5.03 25.68 6.02
N ASP A 403 4.14 25.46 6.99
CA ASP A 403 4.46 24.83 8.27
C ASP A 403 5.00 23.40 8.08
N LEU A 404 4.48 22.67 7.09
CA LEU A 404 4.96 21.33 6.77
C LEU A 404 6.30 21.38 6.03
N SER A 405 6.47 22.29 5.07
CA SER A 405 7.72 22.47 4.33
C SER A 405 8.88 22.81 5.27
N GLU A 406 8.66 23.71 6.24
CA GLU A 406 9.66 24.06 7.25
C GLU A 406 10.06 22.84 8.09
N ARG A 407 9.11 22.02 8.53
CA ARG A 407 9.41 20.81 9.32
C ARG A 407 10.13 19.73 8.52
N LEU A 408 9.71 19.48 7.28
CA LEU A 408 10.37 18.53 6.37
C LEU A 408 11.81 18.94 6.02
N ASN A 409 12.12 20.23 6.16
CA ASN A 409 13.44 20.78 5.93
C ASN A 409 14.12 21.32 7.21
N SER A 410 13.59 20.98 8.39
CA SER A 410 14.15 21.42 9.67
C SER A 410 15.59 20.92 9.81
N GLU A 411 16.45 21.75 10.41
CA GLU A 411 17.82 21.34 10.79
C GLU A 411 17.78 20.27 11.89
N ASP A 412 16.72 20.23 12.69
CA ASP A 412 16.47 19.16 13.65
C ASP A 412 16.06 17.88 12.93
N GLY A 413 16.96 16.89 12.96
CA GLY A 413 16.74 15.59 12.35
C GLY A 413 15.52 14.84 12.92
N ASP A 414 15.22 15.01 14.21
CA ASP A 414 14.09 14.32 14.85
C ASP A 414 12.76 14.93 14.43
N GLU A 415 12.65 16.26 14.36
CA GLU A 415 11.47 16.96 13.85
C GLU A 415 11.18 16.57 12.40
N ARG A 416 12.23 16.60 11.57
CA ARG A 416 12.15 16.24 10.16
C ARG A 416 11.74 14.79 9.93
N LEU A 417 12.40 13.86 10.61
CA LEU A 417 12.09 12.43 10.50
C LEU A 417 10.67 12.14 11.00
N LYS A 418 10.22 12.81 12.06
CA LYS A 418 8.88 12.64 12.61
C LYS A 418 7.80 13.10 11.63
N ALA A 419 7.93 14.26 11.00
CA ALA A 419 6.95 14.77 10.03
C ALA A 419 6.76 13.79 8.85
N ALA A 420 7.86 13.31 8.26
CA ALA A 420 7.82 12.32 7.19
C ALA A 420 7.27 10.95 7.67
N ALA A 421 7.68 10.52 8.87
CA ALA A 421 7.24 9.25 9.44
C ALA A 421 5.75 9.26 9.75
N ASP A 422 5.19 10.33 10.31
CA ASP A 422 3.77 10.44 10.64
C ASP A 422 2.90 10.26 9.38
N ILE A 423 3.24 10.95 8.28
CA ILE A 423 2.53 10.83 6.99
C ILE A 423 2.61 9.39 6.46
N LYS A 424 3.82 8.83 6.37
CA LYS A 424 4.02 7.46 5.85
C LYS A 424 3.29 6.42 6.71
N SER A 425 3.35 6.59 8.03
CA SER A 425 2.69 5.71 9.00
C SER A 425 1.17 5.78 8.88
N MET A 426 0.61 6.97 8.68
CA MET A 426 -0.83 7.16 8.50
C MET A 426 -1.32 6.49 7.21
N LEU A 427 -0.61 6.63 6.10
CA LEU A 427 -0.94 5.92 4.86
C LEU A 427 -0.93 4.41 5.04
N ALA A 428 0.09 3.89 5.72
CA ALA A 428 0.20 2.46 5.98
C ALA A 428 -0.93 1.94 6.86
N LEU A 429 -1.32 2.72 7.87
CA LEU A 429 -2.44 2.42 8.77
C LEU A 429 -3.78 2.40 8.03
N LEU A 430 -4.06 3.42 7.21
CA LEU A 430 -5.27 3.48 6.38
C LEU A 430 -5.32 2.33 5.37
N ASN A 431 -4.18 2.00 4.76
CA ASN A 431 -4.12 0.88 3.82
C ASN A 431 -4.33 -0.46 4.52
N ALA A 432 -3.76 -0.67 5.72
CA ALA A 432 -4.03 -1.85 6.54
C ALA A 432 -5.50 -1.94 6.95
N PHE A 433 -6.11 -0.83 7.37
CA PHE A 433 -7.52 -0.74 7.72
C PHE A 433 -8.46 -1.16 6.56
N MET A 434 -8.11 -0.83 5.31
CA MET A 434 -8.92 -1.16 4.14
C MET A 434 -8.78 -2.61 3.65
N LYS A 435 -7.83 -3.39 4.18
CA LYS A 435 -7.59 -4.77 3.76
C LYS A 435 -8.62 -5.73 4.37
N THR A 436 -9.32 -6.46 3.51
CA THR A 436 -10.47 -7.30 3.89
C THR A 436 -10.07 -8.56 4.65
N ASP A 437 -8.81 -8.99 4.53
CA ASP A 437 -8.24 -10.13 5.24
C ASP A 437 -7.87 -9.81 6.70
N MET A 438 -7.79 -8.52 7.06
CA MET A 438 -7.35 -8.10 8.39
C MET A 438 -8.43 -8.35 9.46
N PRO A 439 -8.05 -8.90 10.64
CA PRO A 439 -8.89 -9.06 11.84
C PRO A 439 -9.78 -7.84 12.12
N PHE A 440 -9.15 -6.68 12.23
CA PHE A 440 -9.81 -5.42 12.57
C PHE A 440 -10.88 -5.03 11.54
N HIS A 441 -10.60 -5.23 10.25
CA HIS A 441 -11.53 -4.91 9.17
C HIS A 441 -12.78 -5.78 9.25
N LYS A 442 -12.61 -7.10 9.45
CA LYS A 442 -13.72 -8.04 9.60
C LYS A 442 -14.60 -7.67 10.79
N GLU A 443 -14.00 -7.25 11.89
CA GLU A 443 -14.72 -6.88 13.11
C GLU A 443 -15.53 -5.59 12.93
N VAL A 444 -14.95 -4.52 12.36
CA VAL A 444 -15.68 -3.28 12.03
C VAL A 444 -16.85 -3.58 11.08
N ARG A 445 -16.60 -4.41 10.06
CA ARG A 445 -17.64 -4.85 9.12
C ARG A 445 -18.75 -5.62 9.83
N ARG A 446 -18.43 -6.57 10.71
CA ARG A 446 -19.38 -7.34 11.52
C ARG A 446 -20.26 -6.41 12.34
N LEU A 447 -19.65 -5.51 13.11
CA LEU A 447 -20.35 -4.54 13.96
C LEU A 447 -21.30 -3.66 13.16
N ARG A 448 -20.88 -3.18 11.99
CA ARG A 448 -21.73 -2.36 11.13
C ARG A 448 -22.93 -3.13 10.58
N VAL A 449 -22.72 -4.38 10.16
CA VAL A 449 -23.84 -5.24 9.73
C VAL A 449 -24.80 -5.48 10.89
N VAL A 450 -24.30 -5.68 12.10
CA VAL A 450 -25.10 -5.81 13.33
C VAL A 450 -25.90 -4.54 13.62
N LEU A 451 -25.28 -3.36 13.55
CA LEU A 451 -25.97 -2.07 13.71
C LEU A 451 -27.10 -1.90 12.69
N ARG A 452 -26.84 -2.24 11.42
CA ARG A 452 -27.88 -2.22 10.38
C ARG A 452 -29.03 -3.17 10.68
N MET A 453 -28.77 -4.36 11.23
CA MET A 453 -29.83 -5.29 11.66
C MET A 453 -30.61 -4.73 12.85
N LYS A 454 -29.95 -4.13 13.84
CA LYS A 454 -30.61 -3.45 14.97
C LYS A 454 -31.55 -2.35 14.48
N ASN A 455 -31.09 -1.52 13.54
CA ASN A 455 -31.89 -0.44 12.94
C ASN A 455 -33.09 -0.96 12.13
N LEU A 456 -32.94 -2.08 11.42
CA LEU A 456 -34.06 -2.73 10.72
C LEU A 456 -35.10 -3.29 11.69
N PHE A 457 -34.65 -3.82 12.83
CA PHE A 457 -35.52 -4.37 13.86
C PHE A 457 -36.25 -3.27 14.65
N SER A 458 -35.54 -2.22 15.07
CA SER A 458 -36.12 -1.10 15.83
C SER A 458 -37.05 -0.22 14.98
N GLY A 459 -36.80 -0.12 13.67
CA GLY A 459 -37.68 0.58 12.71
C GLY A 459 -38.90 -0.23 12.24
N ALA A 460 -39.17 -1.40 12.82
CA ALA A 460 -40.30 -2.25 12.48
C ALA A 460 -41.58 -1.87 13.25
N VAL A 461 -42.74 -2.25 12.72
CA VAL A 461 -44.03 -1.94 13.37
C VAL A 461 -44.27 -2.81 14.60
N ASP A 462 -43.81 -4.06 14.55
CA ASP A 462 -43.87 -5.02 15.66
C ASP A 462 -42.68 -6.01 15.59
N GLU A 463 -42.51 -6.83 16.63
CA GLU A 463 -41.39 -7.80 16.69
C GLU A 463 -41.40 -8.81 15.53
N LYS A 464 -42.58 -9.20 15.03
CA LYS A 464 -42.70 -10.20 13.97
C LYS A 464 -42.25 -9.60 12.64
N ASP A 465 -42.63 -8.36 12.36
CA ASP A 465 -42.14 -7.55 11.24
C ASP A 465 -40.62 -7.35 11.37
N GLY A 466 -40.11 -6.99 12.55
CA GLY A 466 -38.67 -6.83 12.82
C GLY A 466 -37.87 -8.09 12.52
N ARG A 467 -38.30 -9.25 13.05
CA ARG A 467 -37.68 -10.56 12.74
C ARG A 467 -37.72 -10.85 11.25
N SER A 468 -38.84 -10.56 10.57
CA SER A 468 -38.99 -10.80 9.14
C SER A 468 -38.02 -9.95 8.32
N ARG A 469 -37.88 -8.66 8.65
CA ARG A 469 -36.95 -7.73 7.99
C ARG A 469 -35.49 -8.14 8.15
N VAL A 470 -35.08 -8.52 9.37
CA VAL A 470 -33.71 -9.01 9.63
C VAL A 470 -33.42 -10.29 8.84
N GLN A 471 -34.33 -11.27 8.87
CA GLN A 471 -34.18 -12.52 8.11
C GLN A 471 -34.17 -12.29 6.59
N GLN A 472 -34.97 -11.34 6.10
CA GLN A 472 -34.95 -10.95 4.69
C GLN A 472 -33.62 -10.30 4.30
N PHE A 473 -33.07 -9.44 5.15
CA PHE A 473 -31.77 -8.81 4.95
C PHE A 473 -30.64 -9.84 4.87
N LEU A 474 -30.54 -10.75 5.85
CA LEU A 474 -29.54 -11.82 5.88
C LEU A 474 -29.59 -12.71 4.64
N ARG A 475 -30.80 -13.08 4.19
CA ARG A 475 -30.97 -14.01 3.05
C ARG A 475 -30.77 -13.38 1.69
N ARG A 476 -31.18 -12.10 1.50
CA ARG A 476 -31.29 -11.49 0.17
C ARG A 476 -30.36 -10.31 -0.07
N ARG A 477 -29.93 -9.60 0.97
CA ARG A 477 -29.17 -8.34 0.83
C ARG A 477 -27.72 -8.46 1.27
N LEU A 478 -27.45 -9.25 2.32
CA LEU A 478 -26.10 -9.36 2.89
C LEU A 478 -25.04 -9.75 1.84
N ASN A 479 -25.29 -10.81 1.06
CA ASN A 479 -24.35 -11.26 0.02
C ASN A 479 -24.17 -10.27 -1.13
N ASN A 480 -25.16 -9.41 -1.40
CA ASN A 480 -25.03 -8.39 -2.44
C ASN A 480 -24.19 -7.20 -1.95
N LEU A 481 -24.36 -6.82 -0.68
CA LEU A 481 -23.63 -5.74 -0.05
C LEU A 481 -22.16 -6.10 0.21
N TYR A 482 -21.92 -7.32 0.68
CA TYR A 482 -20.58 -7.84 1.00
C TYR A 482 -20.38 -9.21 0.34
N PRO A 483 -20.06 -9.24 -0.96
CA PRO A 483 -19.87 -10.48 -1.72
C PRO A 483 -18.62 -11.27 -1.30
N ASP A 484 -17.69 -10.62 -0.61
CA ASP A 484 -16.40 -11.15 -0.16
C ASP A 484 -16.39 -11.67 1.29
N LEU A 485 -17.56 -11.77 1.95
CA LEU A 485 -17.65 -12.30 3.32
C LEU A 485 -17.11 -13.73 3.40
N SER A 486 -16.20 -13.95 4.35
CA SER A 486 -15.75 -15.30 4.69
C SER A 486 -16.88 -16.12 5.35
N ARG A 487 -16.69 -17.44 5.37
CA ARG A 487 -17.65 -18.36 6.01
C ARG A 487 -17.78 -18.09 7.52
N GLU A 488 -16.69 -17.72 8.16
CA GLU A 488 -16.62 -17.43 9.60
C GLU A 488 -17.34 -16.13 9.92
N GLU A 489 -17.06 -15.05 9.19
CA GLU A 489 -17.77 -13.77 9.33
C GLU A 489 -19.28 -13.95 9.15
N ARG A 490 -19.68 -14.72 8.13
CA ARG A 490 -21.09 -14.97 7.87
C ARG A 490 -21.77 -15.72 9.01
N ALA A 491 -21.12 -16.74 9.59
CA ALA A 491 -21.66 -17.46 10.72
C ALA A 491 -21.84 -16.54 11.94
N ALA A 492 -20.84 -15.71 12.25
CA ALA A 492 -20.90 -14.74 13.34
C ALA A 492 -22.01 -13.70 13.14
N ILE A 493 -22.20 -13.21 11.90
CA ILE A 493 -23.28 -12.27 11.56
C ILE A 493 -24.66 -12.94 11.69
N GLU A 494 -24.82 -14.18 11.23
CA GLU A 494 -26.07 -14.93 11.34
C GLU A 494 -26.43 -15.21 12.82
N GLU A 495 -25.45 -15.56 13.65
CA GLU A 495 -25.62 -15.75 15.10
C GLU A 495 -26.04 -14.46 15.81
N ALA A 496 -25.38 -13.34 15.50
CA ALA A 496 -25.76 -12.04 16.02
C ALA A 496 -27.18 -11.63 15.58
N GLY A 497 -27.54 -11.91 14.33
CA GLY A 497 -28.88 -11.68 13.80
C GLY A 497 -29.96 -12.50 14.53
N ASN A 498 -29.67 -13.76 14.86
CA ASN A 498 -30.56 -14.59 15.67
C ASN A 498 -30.71 -14.03 17.10
N SER A 499 -29.61 -13.59 17.71
CA SER A 499 -29.62 -12.99 19.06
C SER A 499 -30.48 -11.72 19.13
N ILE A 500 -30.44 -10.87 18.10
CA ILE A 500 -31.33 -9.70 17.96
C ILE A 500 -32.79 -10.16 17.85
N CYS A 501 -33.07 -11.16 17.01
CA CYS A 501 -34.42 -11.67 16.81
C CYS A 501 -35.03 -12.32 18.05
N GLU A 502 -34.20 -12.97 18.88
CA GLU A 502 -34.61 -13.65 20.12
C GLU A 502 -34.75 -12.72 21.33
N GLY A 503 -34.42 -11.42 21.18
CA GLY A 503 -34.50 -10.44 22.26
C GLY A 503 -33.42 -10.60 23.33
N ARG A 504 -32.31 -11.29 23.00
CA ARG A 504 -31.16 -11.51 23.91
C ARG A 504 -30.06 -10.46 23.78
N GLY A 505 -30.22 -9.47 22.90
CA GLY A 505 -29.27 -8.36 22.80
C GLY A 505 -29.82 -7.12 23.49
N GLY A 506 -29.47 -6.88 24.76
CA GLY A 506 -29.73 -5.58 25.38
C GLY A 506 -29.56 -5.45 26.89
N ASP A 507 -30.31 -6.21 27.71
CA ASP A 507 -30.60 -5.78 29.08
C ASP A 507 -30.31 -6.85 30.17
N GLU A 508 -29.07 -7.31 30.32
CA GLU A 508 -28.67 -8.10 31.50
C GLU A 508 -27.67 -7.40 32.44
N GLU A 509 -27.38 -6.10 32.24
CA GLU A 509 -26.64 -5.28 33.22
C GLU A 509 -27.35 -3.96 33.58
N GLU A 510 -28.66 -4.00 33.88
CA GLU A 510 -29.23 -3.01 34.79
C GLU A 510 -30.08 -3.72 35.86
N GLY A 511 -29.55 -3.74 37.08
CA GLY A 511 -30.28 -4.16 38.27
C GLY A 511 -31.52 -3.29 38.46
N GLY A 512 -32.69 -3.88 38.26
CA GLY A 512 -33.98 -3.22 38.42
C GLY A 512 -35.01 -4.15 39.03
N ASP A 513 -35.20 -4.01 40.33
CA ASP A 513 -36.16 -4.65 41.23
C ASP A 513 -37.55 -4.87 40.59
N LYS A 514 -37.90 -6.11 40.27
CA LYS A 514 -39.27 -6.48 39.87
C LYS A 514 -40.14 -6.62 41.12
N THR A 515 -40.68 -5.48 41.56
CA THR A 515 -41.77 -5.41 42.53
C THR A 515 -42.94 -6.32 42.13
N LYS A 516 -43.30 -7.20 43.06
CA LYS A 516 -44.46 -8.10 43.06
C LYS A 516 -45.76 -7.32 42.79
N ARG A 517 -46.45 -7.62 41.68
CA ARG A 517 -47.90 -7.31 41.55
C ARG A 517 -48.70 -8.33 42.36
N VAL A 518 -49.13 -7.89 43.54
CA VAL A 518 -50.15 -8.55 44.36
C VAL A 518 -51.51 -8.33 43.67
N TYR A 519 -52.14 -9.41 43.23
CA TYR A 519 -53.56 -9.39 42.87
C TYR A 519 -54.38 -9.27 44.16
N ARG A 520 -55.25 -8.26 44.26
CA ARG A 520 -56.26 -8.17 45.32
C ARG A 520 -57.58 -8.70 44.76
N VAL A 521 -58.14 -9.64 45.53
CA VAL A 521 -59.48 -10.23 45.39
C VAL A 521 -60.56 -9.17 45.48
#